data_AF-G9DD88-F1
#
_entry.id   AF-G9DD88-F1
#
_cell.length_a   1.000
_cell.length_b   1.000
_cell.length_c   1.000
_cell.angle_alpha   90.00
_cell.angle_beta   90.00
_cell.angle_gamma   90.00
#
_symmetry.space_group_name_H-M   'P 1'
#
loop_
_entity.id
_entity.type
_entity.pdbx_description
1 polymer ?
#
loop_
_entity_poly.entity_id
_entity_poly.type
_entity_poly.pdbx_seq_one_letter_code
_entity_poly.pdbx_strand_id
1 'polypeptide(L)'
;MKKTLLLSLSLSFLLHAEDDGFYTSVGYQIGEAAQIVKNTKGIQQLSDNYEKLNNLLNNYSTLNTLIKLSADPSAITTHTDSLGSSSRNLLDVKTNSPAYQAVLLALNAAVGLW
;
A
#
# COMPACT_ATOMS: atom_id res chain seq x y z
N MET A 1 58.77 18.64 37.89
CA MET A 1 58.64 17.16 37.81
C MET A 1 57.77 16.64 38.95
N LYS A 2 56.43 16.66 38.81
CA LYS A 2 55.45 16.02 39.75
C LYS A 2 54.10 15.62 39.10
N LYS A 3 53.95 15.71 37.77
CA LYS A 3 52.69 15.36 37.06
C LYS A 3 52.69 13.95 36.44
N THR A 4 53.85 13.29 36.36
CA THR A 4 53.98 12.00 35.67
C THR A 4 53.64 10.78 36.56
N LEU A 5 53.62 10.95 37.88
CA LEU A 5 53.43 9.85 38.84
C LEU A 5 51.94 9.59 39.18
N LEU A 6 51.05 10.54 38.87
CA LEU A 6 49.60 10.37 39.04
C LEU A 6 48.94 9.67 37.84
N LEU A 7 49.53 9.81 36.64
CA LEU A 7 49.02 9.17 35.43
C LEU A 7 49.34 7.66 35.38
N SER A 8 50.40 7.23 36.06
CA SER A 8 50.75 5.81 36.23
C SER A 8 49.89 5.08 37.25
N LEU A 9 49.22 5.80 38.16
CA LEU A 9 48.39 5.20 39.22
C LEU A 9 46.92 5.05 38.80
N SER A 10 46.44 5.84 37.84
CA SER A 10 45.10 5.68 37.25
C SER A 10 45.05 4.57 36.19
N LEU A 11 46.19 4.16 35.62
CA LEU A 11 46.26 3.10 34.62
C LEU A 11 46.33 1.69 35.25
N SER A 12 46.60 1.60 36.56
CA SER A 12 46.65 0.32 37.30
C SER A 12 45.28 -0.32 37.50
N PHE A 13 44.19 0.47 37.41
CA PHE A 13 42.81 -0.02 37.54
C PHE A 13 42.26 -0.64 36.24
N LEU A 14 42.97 -0.47 35.10
CA LEU A 14 42.63 -1.10 33.82
C LEU A 14 43.36 -2.42 33.58
N LEU A 15 44.29 -2.81 34.46
CA LEU A 15 45.10 -4.03 34.34
C LEU A 15 44.59 -5.21 35.18
N HIS A 16 43.34 -5.17 35.65
CA HIS A 16 42.68 -6.31 36.33
C HIS A 16 41.41 -6.79 35.61
N ALA A 17 41.35 -6.65 34.29
CA ALA A 17 40.32 -7.25 33.45
C ALA A 17 40.74 -8.61 32.84
N GLU A 18 41.68 -9.30 33.49
CA GLU A 18 41.99 -10.70 33.28
C GLU A 18 41.46 -11.38 34.55
N ASP A 19 40.17 -11.67 34.65
CA ASP A 19 39.69 -13.05 34.52
C ASP A 19 38.16 -13.09 34.74
N ASP A 20 37.38 -12.39 33.90
CA ASP A 20 35.90 -12.48 33.90
C ASP A 20 35.31 -12.13 32.51
N GLY A 21 36.10 -12.36 31.45
CA GLY A 21 35.79 -11.99 30.05
C GLY A 21 34.49 -12.57 29.50
N PHE A 22 33.88 -13.54 30.19
CA PHE A 22 32.56 -14.06 29.86
C PHE A 22 31.46 -13.01 30.11
N TYR A 23 31.48 -12.27 31.22
CA TYR A 23 30.36 -11.39 31.59
C TYR A 23 30.40 -10.01 30.93
N THR A 24 31.59 -9.47 30.66
CA THR A 24 31.77 -8.18 29.96
C THR A 24 31.50 -8.29 28.45
N SER A 25 31.85 -9.40 27.79
CA SER A 25 31.55 -9.58 26.36
C SER A 25 30.08 -9.97 26.14
N VAL A 26 29.50 -10.79 27.02
CA VAL A 26 28.09 -11.21 26.92
C VAL A 26 27.16 -10.03 27.21
N GLY A 27 27.46 -9.19 28.21
CA GLY A 27 26.68 -7.98 28.49
C GLY A 27 26.70 -6.96 27.34
N TYR A 28 27.84 -6.78 26.68
CA TYR A 28 27.96 -5.92 25.50
C TYR A 28 27.22 -6.49 24.28
N GLN A 29 27.40 -7.78 23.97
CA GLN A 29 26.70 -8.46 22.87
C GLN A 29 25.17 -8.50 23.09
N ILE A 30 24.72 -8.71 24.33
CA ILE A 30 23.30 -8.65 24.69
C ILE A 30 22.78 -7.21 24.58
N GLY A 31 23.57 -6.21 24.99
CA GLY A 31 23.21 -4.79 24.85
C GLY A 31 23.05 -4.36 23.38
N GLU A 32 24.01 -4.73 22.52
CA GLU A 32 23.91 -4.51 21.07
C GLU A 32 22.74 -5.28 20.47
N ALA A 33 22.59 -6.57 20.77
CA ALA A 33 21.50 -7.37 20.22
C ALA A 33 20.12 -6.83 20.66
N ALA A 34 19.94 -6.45 21.93
CA ALA A 34 18.69 -5.86 22.41
C ALA A 34 18.40 -4.50 21.76
N GLN A 35 19.43 -3.70 21.49
CA GLN A 35 19.29 -2.44 20.78
C GLN A 35 18.96 -2.65 19.30
N ILE A 36 19.61 -3.61 18.62
CA ILE A 36 19.32 -3.98 17.24
C ILE A 36 17.88 -4.47 17.14
N VAL A 37 17.42 -5.36 18.03
CA VAL A 37 16.03 -5.84 18.06
C VAL A 37 15.04 -4.71 18.26
N LYS A 38 15.31 -3.76 19.18
CA LYS A 38 14.46 -2.58 19.39
C LYS A 38 14.45 -1.66 18.16
N ASN A 39 15.61 -1.41 17.56
CA ASN A 39 15.75 -0.59 16.36
C ASN A 39 15.02 -1.23 15.17
N THR A 40 15.16 -2.55 14.97
CA THR A 40 14.44 -3.28 13.91
C THR A 40 12.92 -3.24 14.14
N LYS A 41 12.43 -3.40 15.38
CA LYS A 41 11.00 -3.24 15.69
C LYS A 41 10.51 -1.80 15.45
N GLY A 42 11.31 -0.80 15.81
CA GLY A 42 11.00 0.61 15.53
C GLY A 42 10.96 0.92 14.02
N ILE A 43 11.92 0.39 13.26
CA ILE A 43 11.97 0.51 11.80
C ILE A 43 10.78 -0.22 11.16
N GLN A 44 10.41 -1.41 11.64
CA GLN A 44 9.24 -2.13 11.15
C GLN A 44 7.95 -1.34 11.39
N GLN A 45 7.74 -0.82 12.60
CA GLN A 45 6.57 0.02 12.91
C GLN A 45 6.53 1.28 12.04
N LEU A 46 7.68 1.91 11.80
CA LEU A 46 7.78 3.05 10.91
C LEU A 46 7.39 2.67 9.47
N SER A 47 7.91 1.55 8.96
CA SER A 47 7.57 1.01 7.64
C SER A 47 6.08 0.73 7.51
N ASP A 48 5.49 0.04 8.50
CA ASP A 48 4.05 -0.28 8.53
C ASP A 48 3.19 0.99 8.53
N ASN A 49 3.63 2.03 9.23
CA ASN A 49 2.96 3.33 9.26
C ASN A 49 3.08 4.08 7.93
N TYR A 50 4.24 4.02 7.27
CA TYR A 50 4.42 4.56 5.92
C TYR A 50 3.53 3.88 4.90
N GLU A 51 3.41 2.54 4.94
CA GLU A 51 2.52 1.80 4.05
C GLU A 51 1.05 2.18 4.28
N LYS A 52 0.61 2.26 5.54
CA LYS A 52 -0.74 2.72 5.88
C LYS A 52 -1.02 4.14 5.38
N LEU A 53 -0.06 5.06 5.54
CA LEU A 53 -0.18 6.43 5.05
C LEU A 53 -0.27 6.48 3.52
N ASN A 54 0.57 5.72 2.82
CA ASN A 54 0.54 5.62 1.37
C ASN A 54 -0.82 5.10 0.88
N ASN A 55 -1.33 4.05 1.51
CA ASN A 55 -2.64 3.50 1.19
C ASN A 55 -3.76 4.51 1.46
N LEU A 56 -3.68 5.28 2.56
CA LEU A 56 -4.64 6.34 2.86
C LEU A 56 -4.62 7.45 1.79
N LEU A 57 -3.44 7.91 1.37
CA LEU A 57 -3.29 8.93 0.33
C LEU A 57 -3.85 8.46 -1.01
N ASN A 58 -3.57 7.21 -1.39
CA ASN A 58 -4.11 6.62 -2.62
C ASN A 58 -5.64 6.56 -2.59
N ASN A 59 -6.21 6.06 -1.49
CA ASN A 59 -7.67 6.02 -1.30
C ASN A 59 -8.30 7.43 -1.34
N TYR A 60 -7.66 8.42 -0.73
CA TYR A 60 -8.13 9.81 -0.78
C TYR A 60 -8.10 10.37 -2.21
N SER A 61 -7.04 10.11 -2.98
CA SER A 61 -6.93 10.54 -4.38
C SER A 61 -8.04 9.93 -5.24
N THR A 62 -8.32 8.63 -5.08
CA THR A 62 -9.43 7.95 -5.73
C THR A 62 -10.77 8.58 -5.33
N LEU A 63 -11.00 8.78 -4.02
CA LEU A 63 -12.24 9.36 -3.52
C LEU A 63 -12.48 10.77 -4.06
N ASN A 64 -11.45 11.62 -4.06
CA ASN A 64 -11.52 12.97 -4.58
C ASN A 64 -11.86 12.98 -6.08
N THR A 65 -11.32 12.04 -6.85
CA THR A 65 -11.66 11.88 -8.27
C THR A 65 -13.12 11.48 -8.44
N LEU A 66 -13.59 10.49 -7.67
CA LEU A 66 -14.98 10.04 -7.71
C LEU A 66 -15.95 11.14 -7.29
N ILE A 67 -15.62 11.94 -6.28
CA ILE A 67 -16.43 13.11 -5.86
C ILE A 67 -16.53 14.11 -7.00
N LYS A 68 -15.42 14.46 -7.67
CA LYS A 68 -15.45 15.38 -8.81
C LYS A 68 -16.32 14.87 -9.95
N LEU A 69 -16.18 13.60 -10.33
CA LEU A 69 -17.00 12.98 -11.37
C LEU A 69 -18.48 12.92 -10.97
N SER A 70 -18.78 12.59 -9.71
CA SER A 70 -20.15 12.50 -9.19
C SER A 70 -20.78 13.87 -8.95
N ALA A 71 -19.97 14.93 -8.81
CA ALA A 71 -20.44 16.30 -8.64
C ALA A 71 -20.60 17.04 -9.98
N ASP A 72 -20.19 16.44 -11.10
CA ASP A 72 -20.37 17.01 -12.45
C ASP A 72 -21.76 16.61 -12.99
N PRO A 73 -22.75 17.53 -13.01
CA PRO A 73 -24.09 17.20 -13.47
C PRO A 73 -24.15 16.87 -14.96
N SER A 74 -23.21 17.39 -15.75
CA SER A 74 -23.16 17.17 -17.20
C SER A 74 -22.68 15.76 -17.54
N ALA A 75 -21.70 15.24 -16.79
CA ALA A 75 -21.25 13.85 -16.88
C ALA A 75 -22.39 12.89 -16.51
N ILE A 76 -23.10 13.16 -15.40
CA ILE A 76 -24.24 12.35 -14.97
C ILE A 76 -25.33 12.33 -16.05
N THR A 77 -25.73 13.50 -16.54
CA THR A 77 -26.79 13.62 -17.56
C THR A 77 -26.42 12.88 -18.84
N THR A 78 -25.17 13.01 -19.28
CA THR A 78 -24.67 12.31 -20.49
C THR A 78 -24.76 10.80 -20.34
N HIS A 79 -24.36 10.26 -19.19
CA HIS A 79 -24.44 8.82 -18.92
C HIS A 79 -25.89 8.34 -18.78
N THR A 80 -26.77 9.09 -18.13
CA THR A 80 -28.19 8.73 -18.02
C THR A 80 -28.90 8.76 -19.37
N ASP A 81 -28.62 9.74 -20.21
CA ASP A 81 -29.19 9.84 -21.56
C ASP A 81 -28.71 8.69 -22.45
N SER A 82 -27.43 8.34 -22.34
CA SER A 82 -26.85 7.20 -23.06
C SER A 82 -27.49 5.87 -22.63
N LEU A 83 -27.73 5.67 -21.33
CA LEU A 83 -28.44 4.50 -20.81
C LEU A 83 -29.91 4.47 -21.27
N GLY A 84 -30.60 5.61 -21.21
CA GLY A 84 -31.98 5.73 -21.69
C GLY A 84 -32.11 5.43 -23.19
N SER A 85 -31.18 5.96 -24.00
CA SER A 85 -31.08 5.67 -25.43
C SER A 85 -30.77 4.19 -25.69
N SER A 86 -29.83 3.60 -24.94
CA SER A 86 -29.50 2.17 -25.06
C SER A 86 -30.67 1.28 -24.71
N SER A 87 -31.44 1.62 -23.67
CA SER A 87 -32.65 0.89 -23.27
C SER A 87 -33.74 0.96 -24.35
N ARG A 88 -34.05 2.16 -24.86
CA ARG A 88 -34.98 2.32 -25.99
C ARG A 88 -34.52 1.57 -27.23
N ASN A 89 -33.23 1.66 -27.53
CA ASN A 89 -32.65 0.91 -28.65
C ASN A 89 -32.81 -0.58 -28.43
N LEU A 90 -32.63 -1.09 -27.21
CA LEU A 90 -32.77 -2.51 -26.93
C LEU A 90 -34.22 -3.02 -27.08
N LEU A 91 -35.21 -2.25 -26.61
CA LEU A 91 -36.58 -2.74 -26.39
C LEU A 91 -37.63 -2.22 -27.39
N ASP A 92 -37.55 -0.94 -27.77
CA ASP A 92 -38.70 -0.25 -28.38
C ASP A 92 -38.56 -0.05 -29.90
N VAL A 93 -37.35 -0.16 -30.43
CA VAL A 93 -37.06 0.02 -31.86
C VAL A 93 -36.53 -1.26 -32.47
N LYS A 94 -36.76 -1.49 -33.76
CA LYS A 94 -36.26 -2.70 -34.44
C LYS A 94 -34.92 -2.48 -35.13
N THR A 95 -34.80 -1.38 -35.86
CA THR A 95 -33.63 -1.13 -36.72
C THR A 95 -32.32 -1.06 -35.95
N ASN A 96 -32.30 -0.29 -34.86
CA ASN A 96 -31.10 -0.07 -34.04
C ASN A 96 -31.01 -1.00 -32.82
N SER A 97 -31.89 -2.00 -32.72
CA SER A 97 -31.90 -2.90 -31.56
C SER A 97 -30.92 -4.04 -31.74
N PRO A 98 -29.86 -4.13 -30.92
CA PRO A 98 -28.97 -5.27 -30.95
C PRO A 98 -29.70 -6.58 -30.59
N ALA A 99 -30.69 -6.54 -29.69
CA ALA A 99 -31.47 -7.72 -29.34
C ALA A 99 -32.36 -8.19 -30.50
N TYR A 100 -33.09 -7.27 -31.14
CA TYR A 100 -33.91 -7.61 -32.31
C TYR A 100 -33.05 -8.21 -33.43
N GLN A 101 -31.91 -7.58 -33.73
CA GLN A 101 -31.01 -8.05 -34.77
C GLN A 101 -30.41 -9.43 -34.44
N ALA A 102 -30.06 -9.68 -33.17
CA ALA A 102 -29.56 -10.99 -32.74
C ALA A 102 -30.61 -12.10 -32.90
N VAL A 103 -31.86 -11.84 -32.51
CA VAL A 103 -32.97 -12.81 -32.69
C VAL A 103 -33.27 -13.02 -34.17
N LEU A 104 -33.33 -11.96 -34.96
CA LEU A 104 -33.56 -12.05 -36.40
C LEU A 104 -32.46 -12.88 -37.09
N LEU A 105 -31.19 -12.67 -36.72
CA LEU A 105 -30.07 -13.46 -37.23
C LEU A 105 -30.23 -14.95 -36.89
N ALA A 106 -30.57 -15.27 -35.64
CA ALA A 106 -30.78 -16.65 -35.22
C ALA A 106 -31.93 -17.33 -35.97
N LEU A 107 -33.03 -16.62 -36.18
CA LEU A 107 -34.17 -17.12 -36.96
C LEU A 107 -33.79 -17.35 -38.42
N ASN A 108 -33.09 -16.40 -39.06
CA ASN A 108 -32.63 -16.55 -40.43
C ASN A 108 -31.65 -17.71 -40.59
N ALA A 109 -30.76 -17.91 -39.62
CA ALA A 109 -29.86 -19.05 -39.62
C ALA A 109 -30.61 -20.37 -39.48
N ALA A 110 -31.60 -20.45 -38.59
CA ALA A 110 -32.43 -21.65 -38.42
C ALA A 110 -33.24 -21.98 -39.68
N VAL A 111 -33.83 -20.96 -40.33
CA VAL A 111 -34.55 -21.13 -41.60
C VAL A 111 -33.60 -21.58 -42.72
N GLY A 112 -32.39 -21.03 -42.79
CA GLY A 112 -31.41 -21.43 -43.81
C GLY A 112 -30.81 -22.83 -43.61
N LEU A 113 -30.98 -23.42 -42.42
CA LEU A 113 -30.55 -24.78 -42.12
C LEU A 113 -31.61 -25.86 -42.45
N TRP A 114 -32.89 -25.47 -42.61
CA TRP A 114 -34.00 -26.38 -42.90
C TRP A 114 -34.15 -26.61 -44.41
#